data_AF-A0A494XMW0-F1
#
_entry.id   AF-A0A494XMW0-F1
#
_cell.length_a   1.000
_cell.length_b   1.000
_cell.length_c   1.000
_cell.angle_alpha   90.00
_cell.angle_beta   90.00
_cell.angle_gamma   90.00
#
_symmetry.space_group_name_H-M   'P 1'
#
loop_
_entity.id
_entity.type
_entity.pdbx_description
1 polymer ?
#
loop_
_entity_poly.entity_id
_entity_poly.type
_entity_poly.pdbx_seq_one_letter_code
_entity_poly.pdbx_strand_id
1 'polypeptide(L)'
;MSHYHFVMESRGGMTMNRMGDLAQVAAQSALLGALWWMADFAARHFALPVPGSVLGLAALLALLVTGGVAPRWVKAGADWLLSNMLLFFIPAAVAVVQYGGLFKTDGWRLALVVVTGTLTVMVAVALTVDQAVRFERRLALKRARVTHPVSV
;
A
#
# COMPACT_ATOMS: atom_id res chain seq x y z
N MET A 1 -39.26 21.42 19.50
CA MET A 1 -39.11 20.10 18.87
C MET A 1 -39.70 20.16 17.47
N SER A 2 -38.94 20.66 16.47
CA SER A 2 -39.18 20.57 15.00
C SER A 2 -38.35 21.65 14.27
N HIS A 3 -37.03 21.55 14.24
CA HIS A 3 -36.19 22.52 13.48
C HIS A 3 -34.91 21.92 12.87
N TYR A 4 -34.79 20.58 12.81
CA TYR A 4 -33.62 19.90 12.21
C TYR A 4 -33.88 19.35 10.79
N HIS A 5 -35.02 19.66 10.18
CA HIS A 5 -35.46 19.01 8.93
C HIS A 5 -35.09 19.78 7.64
N PHE A 6 -34.31 20.87 7.70
CA PHE A 6 -34.19 21.76 6.54
C PHE A 6 -32.82 22.42 6.32
N VAL A 7 -31.72 21.82 6.79
CA VAL A 7 -30.38 22.34 6.44
C VAL A 7 -29.57 21.17 5.87
N MET A 8 -29.09 21.36 4.64
CA MET A 8 -28.22 20.48 3.83
C MET A 8 -28.89 19.63 2.74
N GLU A 9 -30.01 20.08 2.20
CA GLU A 9 -30.19 20.05 0.74
C GLU A 9 -29.26 21.15 0.16
N SER A 10 -28.56 20.87 -0.94
CA SER A 10 -27.64 21.80 -1.65
C SER A 10 -26.17 21.80 -1.20
N ARG A 11 -25.47 20.73 -1.56
CA ARG A 11 -24.17 20.89 -2.21
C ARG A 11 -24.30 20.37 -3.62
N GLY A 12 -24.43 21.34 -4.53
CA GLY A 12 -24.63 21.15 -5.95
C GLY A 12 -23.66 20.16 -6.56
N GLY A 13 -24.19 19.42 -7.54
CA GLY A 13 -23.45 18.45 -8.32
C GLY A 13 -22.17 19.04 -8.87
N MET A 14 -21.05 18.44 -8.48
CA MET A 14 -19.81 18.57 -9.24
C MET A 14 -20.04 17.86 -10.57
N THR A 15 -20.17 18.64 -11.64
CA THR A 15 -20.20 18.19 -13.03
C THR A 15 -18.85 17.59 -13.40
N MET A 16 -18.65 16.35 -12.99
CA MET A 16 -18.24 15.21 -13.79
C MET A 16 -17.41 15.49 -15.05
N ASN A 17 -16.11 15.75 -14.91
CA ASN A 17 -15.15 15.52 -16.01
C ASN A 17 -14.68 14.05 -15.99
N ARG A 18 -15.64 13.10 -16.04
CA ARG A 18 -15.43 11.64 -15.95
C ARG A 18 -14.34 11.14 -16.90
N MET A 19 -14.20 11.75 -18.08
CA MET A 19 -13.21 11.36 -19.08
C MET A 19 -11.78 11.76 -18.68
N GLY A 20 -11.59 12.92 -18.04
CA GLY A 20 -10.29 13.35 -17.54
C GLY A 20 -9.83 12.52 -16.35
N ASP A 21 -10.74 12.21 -15.44
CA ASP A 21 -10.46 11.38 -14.27
C ASP A 21 -10.11 9.94 -14.67
N LEU A 22 -10.80 9.37 -15.66
CA LEU A 22 -10.50 8.04 -16.20
C LEU A 22 -9.14 7.99 -16.91
N ALA A 23 -8.82 9.01 -17.72
CA ALA A 23 -7.52 9.10 -18.38
C ALA A 23 -6.38 9.26 -17.35
N GLN A 24 -6.62 10.04 -16.30
CA GLN A 24 -5.68 10.21 -15.21
C GLN A 24 -5.48 8.90 -14.41
N VAL A 25 -6.54 8.18 -14.08
CA VAL A 25 -6.47 6.87 -13.42
C VAL A 25 -5.72 5.85 -14.30
N ALA A 26 -6.02 5.79 -15.60
CA ALA A 26 -5.33 4.90 -16.53
C ALA A 26 -3.83 5.23 -16.63
N ALA A 27 -3.47 6.52 -16.71
CA ALA A 27 -2.09 6.97 -16.71
C ALA A 27 -1.37 6.63 -15.38
N GLN A 28 -2.06 6.72 -14.25
CA GLN A 28 -1.52 6.35 -12.93
C GLN A 28 -1.30 4.84 -12.81
N SER A 29 -2.26 4.02 -13.25
CA SER A 29 -2.10 2.56 -13.29
C SER A 29 -0.95 2.16 -14.23
N ALA A 30 -0.83 2.82 -15.39
CA ALA A 30 0.29 2.60 -16.31
C ALA A 30 1.64 3.01 -15.69
N LEU A 31 1.68 4.12 -14.95
CA LEU A 31 2.88 4.57 -14.25
C LEU A 31 3.31 3.58 -13.15
N LEU A 32 2.36 3.05 -12.37
CA LEU A 32 2.65 1.98 -11.40
C LEU A 32 3.16 0.71 -12.07
N GLY A 33 2.57 0.33 -13.22
CA GLY A 33 3.04 -0.79 -14.04
C GLY A 33 4.44 -0.57 -14.61
N ALA A 34 4.74 0.64 -15.10
CA ALA A 34 6.05 1.00 -15.61
C ALA A 34 7.12 1.00 -14.51
N LEU A 35 6.79 1.52 -13.33
CA LEU A 35 7.68 1.47 -12.18
C LEU A 35 7.99 0.03 -11.75
N TRP A 36 6.97 -0.81 -11.71
CA TRP A 36 7.15 -2.24 -11.46
C TRP A 36 8.04 -2.89 -12.51
N TRP A 37 7.83 -2.57 -13.79
CA TRP A 37 8.62 -3.15 -14.88
C TRP A 37 10.10 -2.71 -14.82
N MET A 38 10.36 -1.45 -14.51
CA MET A 38 11.72 -0.94 -14.27
C MET A 38 12.38 -1.63 -13.06
N ALA A 39 11.63 -1.82 -11.96
CA ALA A 39 12.11 -2.51 -10.78
C ALA A 39 12.39 -3.99 -11.05
N ASP A 40 11.55 -4.67 -11.83
CA ASP A 40 11.76 -6.06 -12.25
C ASP A 40 12.97 -6.20 -13.18
N PHE A 41 13.14 -5.28 -14.12
CA PHE A 41 14.33 -5.23 -14.98
C PHE A 41 15.61 -5.05 -14.15
N ALA A 42 15.60 -4.12 -13.19
CA ALA A 42 16.71 -3.92 -12.27
C ALA A 42 16.95 -5.17 -11.40
N ALA A 43 15.91 -5.78 -10.84
CA ALA A 43 16.00 -6.98 -10.01
C ALA A 43 16.71 -8.13 -10.76
N ARG A 44 16.33 -8.34 -12.02
CA ARG A 44 16.94 -9.35 -12.89
C ARG A 44 18.38 -9.02 -13.26
N HIS A 45 18.68 -7.75 -13.55
CA HIS A 45 20.03 -7.32 -13.90
C HIS A 45 21.01 -7.44 -12.72
N PHE A 46 20.55 -7.15 -11.50
CA PHE A 46 21.35 -7.27 -10.27
C PHE A 46 21.27 -8.67 -9.63
N ALA A 47 20.60 -9.63 -10.27
CA ALA A 47 20.40 -11.00 -9.77
C ALA A 47 19.93 -11.06 -8.30
N LEU A 48 19.08 -10.12 -7.89
CA LEU A 48 18.59 -10.04 -6.52
C LEU A 48 17.57 -11.17 -6.30
N PRO A 49 17.65 -11.94 -5.19
CA PRO A 49 16.70 -12.99 -4.85
C PRO A 49 15.32 -12.45 -4.39
N VAL A 50 14.99 -11.22 -4.78
CA VAL A 50 13.83 -10.47 -4.32
C VAL A 50 12.87 -10.25 -5.50
N PRO A 51 11.56 -10.53 -5.34
CA PRO A 51 10.58 -10.26 -6.39
C PRO A 51 10.58 -8.78 -6.81
N GLY A 52 10.44 -8.52 -8.11
CA GLY A 52 10.35 -7.15 -8.65
C GLY A 52 9.25 -6.29 -8.01
N SER A 53 8.18 -6.91 -7.49
CA SER A 53 7.11 -6.23 -6.75
C SER A 53 7.57 -5.57 -5.45
N VAL A 54 8.44 -6.24 -4.68
CA VAL A 54 8.99 -5.70 -3.43
C VAL A 54 9.94 -4.54 -3.73
N LEU A 55 10.75 -4.66 -4.78
CA LEU A 55 11.61 -3.58 -5.25
C LEU A 55 10.82 -2.38 -5.79
N GLY A 56 9.74 -2.64 -6.54
CA GLY A 56 8.84 -1.60 -7.02
C GLY A 56 8.17 -0.84 -5.87
N LEU A 57 7.75 -1.54 -4.83
CA LEU A 57 7.21 -0.93 -3.61
C LEU A 57 8.27 -0.07 -2.89
N ALA A 58 9.49 -0.58 -2.74
CA ALA A 58 10.59 0.17 -2.12
C ALA A 58 10.96 1.43 -2.93
N ALA A 59 11.00 1.33 -4.26
CA ALA A 59 11.25 2.45 -5.15
C ALA A 59 10.13 3.49 -5.07
N LEU A 60 8.86 3.06 -5.07
CA LEU A 60 7.71 3.95 -4.90
C LEU A 60 7.77 4.67 -3.56
N LEU A 61 8.10 3.96 -2.49
CA LEU A 61 8.29 4.54 -1.16
C LEU A 61 9.42 5.57 -1.15
N ALA A 62 10.57 5.26 -1.75
CA ALA A 62 11.69 6.19 -1.85
C ALA A 62 11.31 7.46 -2.63
N LEU A 63 10.55 7.30 -3.72
CA LEU A 63 10.05 8.41 -4.54
C LEU A 63 9.02 9.27 -3.78
N LEU A 64 8.21 8.65 -2.92
CA LEU A 64 7.25 9.34 -2.07
C LEU A 64 7.94 10.13 -0.94
N VAL A 65 8.96 9.54 -0.31
CA VAL A 65 9.75 10.17 0.75
C VAL A 65 10.59 11.33 0.20
N THR A 66 11.13 11.20 -1.02
CA THR A 66 11.89 12.27 -1.68
C THR A 66 11.01 13.37 -2.27
N GLY A 67 9.68 13.23 -2.20
CA GLY A 67 8.72 14.22 -2.72
C GLY A 67 8.61 14.24 -4.26
N GLY A 68 9.19 13.26 -4.95
CA GLY A 68 9.19 13.19 -6.41
C GLY A 68 7.82 12.88 -7.02
N VAL A 69 6.88 12.32 -6.24
CA VAL A 69 5.51 12.02 -6.69
C VAL A 69 4.50 12.46 -5.63
N ALA A 70 3.45 13.17 -6.05
CA ALA A 70 2.40 13.57 -5.12
C ALA A 70 1.49 12.36 -4.77
N PRO A 71 1.26 12.05 -3.47
CA PRO A 71 0.50 10.87 -3.05
C PRO A 71 -0.90 10.76 -3.67
N ARG A 72 -1.54 11.91 -3.93
CA ARG A 72 -2.84 12.00 -4.61
C ARG A 72 -2.88 11.33 -5.99
N TRP A 73 -1.75 11.31 -6.72
CA TRP A 73 -1.67 10.66 -8.02
C TRP A 73 -1.57 9.14 -7.91
N VAL A 74 -0.88 8.61 -6.91
CA VAL A 74 -0.83 7.15 -6.75
C VAL A 74 -2.15 6.62 -6.20
N LYS A 75 -2.80 7.40 -5.32
CA LYS A 75 -4.01 6.99 -4.62
C LYS A 75 -5.18 6.70 -5.56
N ALA A 76 -5.45 7.55 -6.55
CA ALA A 76 -6.60 7.34 -7.44
C ALA A 76 -6.43 6.08 -8.32
N GLY A 77 -5.24 5.83 -8.86
CA GLY A 77 -4.92 4.59 -9.59
C GLY A 77 -5.00 3.34 -8.71
N ALA A 78 -4.53 3.43 -7.47
CA ALA A 78 -4.61 2.34 -6.50
C ALA A 78 -6.06 2.04 -6.08
N ASP A 79 -6.85 3.07 -5.77
CA ASP A 79 -8.26 2.94 -5.37
C ASP A 79 -9.11 2.32 -6.50
N TRP A 80 -8.81 2.64 -7.77
CA TRP A 80 -9.46 2.01 -8.92
C TRP A 80 -9.11 0.52 -9.05
N LEU A 81 -7.83 0.17 -8.89
CA LEU A 81 -7.38 -1.22 -8.92
C LEU A 81 -8.00 -2.02 -7.77
N LEU A 82 -8.09 -1.40 -6.59
CA LEU A 82 -8.70 -1.97 -5.39
C LEU A 82 -10.21 -2.18 -5.56
N SER A 83 -10.90 -1.22 -6.20
CA SER A 83 -12.33 -1.33 -6.54
C SER A 83 -12.62 -2.51 -7.47
N ASN A 84 -11.63 -2.92 -8.27
CA ASN A 84 -11.71 -4.05 -9.18
C ASN A 84 -10.94 -5.29 -8.66
N MET A 85 -10.65 -5.40 -7.36
CA MET A 85 -9.93 -6.54 -6.78
C MET A 85 -10.52 -7.90 -7.16
N LEU A 86 -11.85 -7.99 -7.31
CA LEU A 86 -12.53 -9.20 -7.77
C LEU A 86 -12.00 -9.69 -9.13
N LEU A 87 -11.71 -8.79 -10.06
CA LEU A 87 -11.17 -9.13 -11.38
C LEU A 87 -9.78 -9.78 -11.29
N PHE A 88 -8.97 -9.42 -10.27
CA PHE A 88 -7.68 -10.06 -10.02
C PHE A 88 -7.81 -11.37 -9.23
N PHE A 89 -8.83 -11.48 -8.38
CA PHE A 89 -9.07 -12.69 -7.60
C PHE A 89 -9.63 -13.86 -8.43
N ILE A 90 -10.49 -13.60 -9.42
CA ILE A 90 -11.09 -14.67 -10.22
C ILE A 90 -10.01 -15.51 -10.94
N PRO A 91 -9.07 -14.93 -11.71
CA PRO A 91 -7.99 -15.69 -12.35
C PRO A 91 -7.10 -16.43 -11.34
N ALA A 92 -6.77 -15.78 -10.22
CA ALA A 92 -5.95 -16.38 -9.17
C ALA A 92 -6.64 -17.60 -8.53
N ALA A 93 -7.93 -17.50 -8.20
CA ALA A 93 -8.70 -18.60 -7.62
C ALA A 93 -8.84 -19.77 -8.60
N VAL A 94 -9.13 -19.49 -9.87
CA VAL A 94 -9.21 -20.52 -10.92
C VAL A 94 -7.87 -21.24 -11.11
N ALA A 95 -6.76 -20.51 -11.08
CA ALA A 95 -5.43 -21.11 -11.13
C ALA A 95 -5.21 -22.07 -9.95
N VAL A 96 -5.53 -21.66 -8.72
CA VAL A 96 -5.40 -22.50 -7.53
C VAL A 96 -6.21 -23.80 -7.64
N VAL A 97 -7.45 -23.72 -8.14
CA VAL A 97 -8.31 -24.91 -8.32
C VAL A 97 -7.76 -25.87 -9.38
N GLN A 98 -7.20 -25.37 -10.49
CA GLN A 98 -6.57 -26.23 -11.51
C GLN A 98 -5.37 -27.02 -10.97
N TYR A 99 -4.60 -26.44 -10.05
CA TYR A 99 -3.50 -27.11 -9.35
C TYR A 99 -3.94 -27.83 -8.06
N GLY A 100 -5.26 -27.99 -7.83
CA GLY A 100 -5.83 -28.56 -6.61
C GLY A 100 -5.37 -29.99 -6.27
N GLY A 101 -4.89 -30.75 -7.26
CA GLY A 101 -4.28 -32.07 -7.04
C GLY A 101 -3.04 -32.03 -6.14
N LEU A 102 -2.22 -30.98 -6.25
CA LEU A 102 -1.05 -30.75 -5.38
C LEU A 102 -1.48 -30.32 -3.96
N PHE A 103 -2.59 -29.59 -3.83
CA PHE A 103 -3.12 -29.18 -2.52
C PHE A 103 -3.64 -30.35 -1.68
N LYS A 104 -4.15 -31.42 -2.30
CA LYS A 104 -4.60 -32.61 -1.54
C LYS A 104 -3.44 -33.35 -0.88
N THR A 105 -2.27 -33.38 -1.51
CA THR A 105 -1.10 -34.12 -1.01
C THR A 105 -0.18 -33.25 -0.15
N ASP A 106 0.03 -31.99 -0.55
CA ASP A 106 0.99 -31.06 0.07
C ASP A 106 0.35 -29.80 0.69
N GLY A 107 -0.99 -29.69 0.70
CA GLY A 107 -1.68 -28.50 1.19
C GLY A 107 -1.38 -28.17 2.66
N TRP A 108 -1.10 -29.18 3.49
CA TRP A 108 -0.72 -28.97 4.89
C TRP A 108 0.65 -28.28 5.03
N ARG A 109 1.61 -28.59 4.15
CA ARG A 109 2.92 -27.93 4.11
C ARG A 109 2.78 -26.47 3.69
N LEU A 110 1.98 -26.21 2.66
CA LEU A 110 1.68 -24.85 2.21
C LEU A 110 1.01 -24.02 3.31
N ALA A 111 0.01 -24.60 4.00
CA ALA A 111 -0.65 -23.94 5.12
C ALA A 111 0.35 -23.57 6.23
N LEU A 112 1.24 -24.50 6.61
CA LEU A 112 2.29 -24.24 7.60
C LEU A 112 3.23 -23.11 7.17
N VAL A 113 3.71 -23.13 5.92
CA VAL A 113 4.60 -22.09 5.39
C VAL A 113 3.92 -20.73 5.36
N VAL A 114 2.64 -20.65 4.96
CA VAL A 114 1.89 -19.40 4.94
C VAL A 114 1.67 -18.87 6.35
N VAL A 115 1.25 -19.72 7.30
CA VAL A 115 1.02 -19.32 8.69
C VAL A 115 2.32 -18.85 9.33
N THR A 116 3.37 -19.65 9.24
CA THR A 116 4.69 -19.31 9.80
C THR A 116 5.26 -18.06 9.15
N GLY A 117 5.23 -17.95 7.83
CA GLY A 117 5.69 -16.77 7.10
C GLY A 117 4.91 -15.51 7.49
N THR A 118 3.59 -15.59 7.62
CA THR A 118 2.75 -14.46 8.05
C THR A 118 3.07 -14.05 9.48
N LEU A 119 3.22 -15.00 10.40
CA LEU A 119 3.59 -14.73 11.79
C LEU A 119 4.98 -14.08 11.87
N THR A 120 5.97 -14.59 11.13
CA THR A 120 7.31 -14.02 11.07
C THR A 120 7.29 -12.60 10.55
N VAL A 121 6.57 -12.33 9.46
CA VAL A 121 6.41 -10.97 8.92
C VAL A 121 5.73 -10.05 9.93
N MET A 122 4.66 -10.52 10.59
CA MET A 122 3.94 -9.72 11.59
C MET A 122 4.85 -9.35 12.78
N VAL A 123 5.65 -10.30 13.28
CA VAL A 123 6.64 -10.04 14.33
C VAL A 123 7.72 -9.06 13.85
N ALA A 124 8.26 -9.26 12.64
CA ALA A 124 9.29 -8.37 12.08
C ALA A 124 8.78 -6.92 11.95
N VAL A 125 7.54 -6.74 11.46
CA VAL A 125 6.91 -5.42 11.37
C VAL A 125 6.67 -4.84 12.76
N ALA A 126 6.15 -5.63 13.71
CA ALA A 126 5.93 -5.18 15.08
C ALA A 126 7.22 -4.69 15.76
N LEU A 127 8.31 -5.44 15.62
CA LEU A 127 9.62 -5.04 16.14
C LEU A 127 10.14 -3.77 15.45
N THR A 128 10.03 -3.68 14.12
CA THR A 128 10.47 -2.51 13.35
C THR A 128 9.73 -1.25 13.77
N VAL A 129 8.40 -1.34 13.91
CA VAL A 129 7.56 -0.22 14.35
C VAL A 129 7.85 0.15 15.80
N ASP A 130 8.01 -0.82 16.70
CA ASP A 130 8.34 -0.55 18.11
C ASP A 130 9.70 0.16 18.25
N GLN A 131 10.71 -0.25 17.47
CA GLN A 131 12.00 0.45 17.42
C GLN A 131 11.83 1.88 16.89
N ALA A 132 11.09 2.07 15.80
CA ALA A 132 10.86 3.39 15.20
C ALA A 132 10.15 4.34 16.19
N VAL A 133 9.07 3.87 16.83
CA VAL A 133 8.31 4.63 17.83
C VAL A 133 9.18 4.94 19.05
N ARG A 134 10.03 4.00 19.49
CA ARG A 134 10.96 4.22 20.60
C ARG A 134 12.01 5.27 20.25
N PHE A 135 12.46 5.30 19.00
CA PHE A 135 13.39 6.31 18.50
C PHE A 135 12.74 7.71 18.50
N GLU A 136 11.51 7.81 18.02
CA GLU A 136 10.72 9.05 18.04
C GLU A 136 10.47 9.54 19.47
N ARG A 137 10.10 8.66 20.41
CA ARG A 137 9.91 9.02 21.83
C ARG A 137 11.19 9.58 22.45
N ARG A 138 12.36 9.02 22.12
CA ARG A 138 13.66 9.55 22.59
C ARG A 138 13.94 10.94 22.05
N LEU A 139 13.58 11.21 20.79
CA LEU A 139 13.75 12.51 20.15
C LEU A 139 12.73 13.55 20.68
N ALA A 140 11.50 13.13 20.96
CA ALA A 140 10.46 13.97 21.55
C ALA A 140 10.81 14.41 22.98
N LEU A 141 11.39 13.52 23.80
CA LEU A 141 11.85 13.86 25.15
C LEU A 141 13.02 14.85 25.15
N LYS A 142 13.93 14.75 24.17
CA LYS A 142 15.01 15.75 23.99
C LYS A 142 14.44 17.11 23.61
N ARG A 143 13.40 17.18 22.77
CA ARG A 143 12.71 18.43 22.41
C ARG A 143 11.92 19.05 23.58
N ALA A 144 11.26 18.23 24.40
CA ALA A 144 10.52 18.71 25.58
C ALA A 144 11.45 19.32 26.65
N ARG A 145 12.67 18.80 26.80
CA ARG A 145 13.66 19.32 27.76
C ARG A 145 14.25 20.68 27.36
N VAL A 146 14.11 21.10 26.11
CA VAL A 146 14.57 22.42 25.62
C VAL A 146 13.47 23.50 25.69
N THR A 147 12.19 23.10 25.78
CA THR A 147 11.05 24.05 25.66
C THR A 147 10.46 24.50 27.00
N HIS A 148 11.03 24.09 28.15
CA HIS A 148 10.66 24.63 29.46
C HIS A 148 11.78 25.50 30.06
N PRO A 149 11.89 26.79 29.69
CA PRO A 149 12.56 27.77 30.51
C PRO A 149 11.64 28.16 31.68
N VAL A 150 12.05 27.79 32.89
CA VAL A 150 11.86 28.51 34.16
C VAL A 150 10.57 29.36 34.28
N SER A 151 9.52 28.81 34.89
CA SER A 151 8.53 29.61 35.63
C SER A 151 8.60 29.21 37.10
N VAL A 152 9.47 29.94 37.82
CA VAL A 152 9.47 30.07 39.29
C VAL A 152 8.30 30.94 39.70
#